data_AF-A0A6P0JTE7-F1
#
_entry.id   AF-A0A6P0JTE7-F1
#
_cell.length_a   1.000
_cell.length_b   1.000
_cell.length_c   1.000
_cell.angle_alpha   90.00
_cell.angle_beta   90.00
_cell.angle_gamma   90.00
#
_symmetry.space_group_name_H-M   'P 1'
#
loop_
_entity.id
_entity.type
_entity.pdbx_description
1 polymer ?
#
loop_
_entity_poly.entity_id
_entity_poly.type
_entity_poly.pdbx_seq_one_letter_code
_entity_poly.pdbx_strand_id
1 'polypeptide(L)'
;MNDNLHQKIEQLKDSQAIANMVNSTAINVRQMEQGSLLISGENHQVVIYQSQLEQHSPSPSQPEVKLGANPYKGLLAFQEKDCDRFFGRESQVQALWEQLRDLYEQDSQPRFLPVYGPSGSGKSSLVRAGLIPQLVRQPLPVWESARIGVLIPGTHPLEALATVLARIATDDPTPAAK
;
A
#
# COMPACT_ATOMS: atom_id res chain seq x y z
N MET A 1 42.10 -40.74 -8.38
CA MET A 1 40.75 -40.37 -7.88
C MET A 1 40.76 -40.64 -6.39
N ASN A 2 40.22 -39.73 -5.58
CA ASN A 2 39.93 -39.89 -4.14
C ASN A 2 41.01 -39.64 -3.05
N ASP A 3 42.27 -39.29 -3.35
CA ASP A 3 43.26 -39.06 -2.26
C ASP A 3 43.05 -37.73 -1.49
N ASN A 4 42.73 -36.65 -2.21
CA ASN A 4 42.64 -35.30 -1.63
C ASN A 4 41.42 -35.10 -0.69
N LEU A 5 40.42 -35.99 -0.77
CA LEU A 5 39.21 -35.91 0.06
C LEU A 5 39.44 -36.48 1.46
N HIS A 6 40.25 -37.53 1.59
CA HIS A 6 40.56 -38.16 2.88
C HIS A 6 41.37 -37.23 3.79
N GLN A 7 42.42 -36.58 3.27
CA GLN A 7 43.21 -35.59 4.02
C GLN A 7 42.35 -34.43 4.55
N LYS A 8 41.32 -34.02 3.80
CA LYS A 8 40.42 -32.93 4.19
C LYS A 8 39.48 -33.30 5.34
N ILE A 9 39.10 -34.58 5.45
CA ILE A 9 38.23 -35.09 6.52
C ILE A 9 39.04 -35.37 7.79
N GLU A 10 40.29 -35.77 7.66
CA GLU A 10 41.19 -36.00 8.80
C GLU A 10 41.57 -34.68 9.49
N GLN A 11 41.87 -33.62 8.72
CA GLN A 11 42.06 -32.26 9.24
C GLN A 11 40.82 -31.67 9.96
N LEU A 12 39.63 -32.24 9.79
CA LEU A 12 38.41 -31.84 10.52
C LEU A 12 38.22 -32.63 11.83
N LYS A 13 39.01 -33.69 12.07
CA LYS A 13 38.97 -34.48 13.31
C LYS A 13 39.95 -34.01 14.39
N ASP A 14 41.00 -33.27 14.05
CA ASP A 14 41.80 -32.48 15.00
C ASP A 14 41.04 -31.23 15.53
N SER A 15 39.73 -31.37 15.70
CA SER A 15 38.82 -30.39 16.28
C SER A 15 39.00 -30.27 17.79
N GLN A 16 40.16 -29.76 18.24
CA GLN A 16 40.35 -29.30 19.62
C GLN A 16 39.30 -28.24 20.04
N ALA A 17 38.65 -27.59 19.06
CA ALA A 17 37.50 -26.70 19.23
C ALA A 17 36.24 -27.35 19.84
N ILE A 18 36.15 -28.69 19.94
CA ILE A 18 34.99 -29.39 20.54
C ILE A 18 35.26 -29.78 22.01
N ALA A 19 36.53 -29.94 22.42
CA ALA A 19 36.88 -30.56 23.70
C ALA A 19 36.79 -29.62 24.92
N ASN A 20 37.04 -28.31 24.74
CA ASN A 20 37.20 -27.36 25.86
C ASN A 20 35.93 -26.59 26.25
N MET A 21 34.74 -27.01 25.80
CA MET A 21 33.46 -26.37 26.13
C MET A 21 32.97 -26.65 27.57
N VAL A 22 33.91 -26.76 28.53
CA VAL A 22 33.68 -27.13 29.93
C VAL A 22 34.62 -26.34 30.88
N ASN A 23 34.51 -25.00 30.90
CA ASN A 23 34.37 -24.21 32.14
C ASN A 23 34.34 -22.69 31.92
N SER A 24 33.39 -22.02 32.59
CA SER A 24 33.44 -20.62 33.07
C SER A 24 33.34 -19.44 32.08
N THR A 25 32.10 -18.95 31.94
CA THR A 25 31.73 -17.53 32.22
C THR A 25 32.39 -16.40 31.39
N ALA A 26 32.05 -16.33 30.09
CA ALA A 26 32.16 -15.10 29.29
C ALA A 26 30.99 -14.98 28.29
N ILE A 27 30.67 -13.77 27.83
CA ILE A 27 29.53 -13.51 26.92
C ILE A 27 30.02 -13.44 25.46
N ASN A 28 29.35 -14.20 24.59
CA ASN A 28 29.57 -14.20 23.15
C ASN A 28 28.31 -13.69 22.40
N VAL A 29 28.46 -12.80 21.42
CA VAL A 29 27.39 -12.16 20.61
C VAL A 29 27.69 -12.39 19.12
N ARG A 30 26.67 -12.40 18.22
CA ARG A 30 26.84 -12.51 16.74
C ARG A 30 25.88 -11.57 16.00
N GLN A 31 26.07 -10.94 14.82
CA GLN A 31 26.94 -10.82 13.62
C GLN A 31 26.95 -11.88 12.54
N MET A 32 26.21 -11.49 11.52
CA MET A 32 26.32 -11.82 10.12
C MET A 32 25.89 -10.55 9.36
N GLU A 33 26.39 -10.35 8.15
CA GLU A 33 25.81 -9.36 7.23
C GLU A 33 24.41 -9.87 6.86
N GLN A 34 23.34 -9.12 7.13
CA GLN A 34 23.21 -7.69 6.92
C GLN A 34 23.06 -6.82 8.21
N GLY A 35 23.79 -7.08 9.29
CA GLY A 35 24.07 -6.05 10.31
C GLY A 35 23.82 -6.37 11.79
N SER A 36 24.23 -7.53 12.28
CA SER A 36 24.33 -7.83 13.73
C SER A 36 25.80 -7.71 14.25
N LEU A 37 26.14 -7.95 15.55
CA LEU A 37 27.51 -7.73 16.13
C LEU A 37 28.26 -8.99 16.70
N LEU A 38 29.49 -9.35 16.22
CA LEU A 38 30.28 -10.55 16.60
C LEU A 38 31.21 -10.16 17.75
N ILE A 39 31.02 -10.79 18.90
CA ILE A 39 31.88 -10.73 20.07
C ILE A 39 32.12 -12.17 20.50
N SER A 40 33.36 -12.60 20.66
CA SER A 40 33.65 -13.91 21.25
C SER A 40 34.89 -13.86 22.14
N GLY A 41 34.85 -14.57 23.28
CA GLY A 41 35.96 -14.61 24.22
C GLY A 41 35.91 -15.77 25.21
N GLU A 42 37.11 -16.21 25.59
CA GLU A 42 37.40 -17.07 26.75
C GLU A 42 38.71 -16.52 27.38
N ASN A 43 38.96 -16.80 28.66
CA ASN A 43 40.19 -16.41 29.36
C ASN A 43 40.65 -14.95 29.15
N HIS A 44 39.72 -14.00 29.35
CA HIS A 44 39.95 -12.55 29.33
C HIS A 44 40.37 -11.91 27.98
N GLN A 45 40.40 -12.66 26.87
CA GLN A 45 40.52 -12.07 25.53
C GLN A 45 39.16 -11.99 24.83
N VAL A 46 38.95 -10.92 24.06
CA VAL A 46 37.73 -10.68 23.29
C VAL A 46 38.13 -10.33 21.86
N VAL A 47 37.59 -11.06 20.88
CA VAL A 47 37.79 -10.79 19.46
C VAL A 47 36.47 -10.26 18.87
N ILE A 48 36.56 -9.11 18.19
CA ILE A 48 35.44 -8.45 17.51
C ILE A 48 35.63 -8.59 16.01
N TYR A 49 34.63 -9.14 15.33
CA TYR A 49 34.62 -9.23 13.86
C TYR A 49 33.54 -8.29 13.31
N GLN A 50 33.90 -7.03 13.07
CA GLN A 50 33.03 -6.17 12.26
C GLN A 50 33.08 -6.61 10.80
N SER A 51 31.89 -6.72 10.21
CA SER A 51 31.67 -7.03 8.81
C SER A 51 31.11 -5.77 8.13
N GLN A 52 31.87 -5.21 7.20
CA GLN A 52 31.49 -4.01 6.47
C GLN A 52 30.62 -4.40 5.28
N LEU A 53 29.30 -4.27 5.44
CA LEU A 53 28.42 -4.09 4.29
C LEU A 53 28.96 -2.93 3.47
N GLU A 54 29.45 -3.21 2.26
CA GLU A 54 29.84 -2.17 1.31
C GLU A 54 28.62 -1.29 1.06
N GLN A 55 28.61 -0.09 1.64
CA GLN A 55 27.69 0.94 1.23
C GLN A 55 28.02 1.27 -0.22
N HIS A 56 27.19 0.77 -1.14
CA HIS A 56 27.34 1.00 -2.56
C HIS A 56 27.16 2.49 -2.84
N SER A 57 28.26 3.22 -2.70
CA SER A 57 28.37 4.64 -3.00
C SER A 57 27.92 4.81 -4.45
N PRO A 58 26.83 5.55 -4.70
CA PRO A 58 26.14 5.46 -5.99
C PRO A 58 27.10 5.85 -7.11
N SER A 59 27.43 4.86 -7.94
CA SER A 59 28.38 5.05 -9.05
C SER A 59 27.81 6.16 -9.95
N PRO A 60 28.57 7.26 -10.21
CA PRO A 60 28.04 8.50 -10.79
C PRO A 60 27.69 8.41 -12.29
N SER A 61 27.47 7.20 -12.80
CA SER A 61 27.17 6.86 -14.19
C SER A 61 25.97 5.93 -14.37
N GLN A 62 25.34 5.44 -13.29
CA GLN A 62 24.03 4.78 -13.42
C GLN A 62 22.95 5.85 -13.66
N PRO A 63 22.13 5.74 -14.71
CA PRO A 63 20.99 6.64 -14.90
C PRO A 63 20.02 6.42 -13.73
N GLU A 64 19.68 7.50 -13.02
CA GLU A 64 18.77 7.47 -11.87
C GLU A 64 17.43 6.83 -12.27
N VAL A 65 17.22 5.57 -11.87
CA VAL A 65 15.98 4.84 -12.15
C VAL A 65 14.89 5.43 -11.29
N LYS A 66 14.19 6.43 -11.83
CA LYS A 66 13.06 7.10 -11.19
C LYS A 66 11.88 6.14 -11.07
N LEU A 67 11.92 5.33 -10.02
CA LEU A 67 10.79 4.56 -9.53
C LEU A 67 9.58 5.50 -9.41
N GLY A 68 8.49 5.15 -10.09
CA GLY A 68 7.28 5.97 -10.11
C GLY A 68 6.65 6.11 -8.72
N ALA A 69 5.72 7.06 -8.59
CA ALA A 69 4.96 7.23 -7.36
C ALA A 69 4.30 5.91 -6.91
N ASN A 70 4.36 5.61 -5.61
CA ASN A 70 3.98 4.30 -5.05
C ASN A 70 2.60 3.82 -5.56
N PRO A 71 2.52 2.63 -6.21
CA PRO A 71 1.25 2.10 -6.74
C PRO A 71 0.24 1.70 -5.65
N TYR A 72 0.64 1.62 -4.38
CA TYR A 72 -0.24 1.33 -3.25
C TYR A 72 -0.56 2.59 -2.42
N LYS A 73 -1.85 2.78 -2.09
CA LYS A 73 -2.35 3.92 -1.29
C LYS A 73 -2.42 3.67 0.22
N GLY A 74 -2.08 2.46 0.68
CA GLY A 74 -2.28 2.04 2.06
C GLY A 74 -3.75 2.12 2.47
N LEU A 75 -4.03 2.73 3.63
CA LEU A 75 -5.39 2.91 4.16
C LEU A 75 -6.15 4.12 3.56
N LEU A 76 -5.54 4.89 2.65
CA LEU A 76 -6.20 6.05 2.05
C LEU A 76 -7.24 5.60 1.01
N ALA A 77 -8.47 6.10 1.14
CA ALA A 77 -9.54 5.86 0.17
C ALA A 77 -9.13 6.29 -1.25
N PHE A 78 -9.55 5.52 -2.25
CA PHE A 78 -9.41 5.89 -3.65
C PHE A 78 -10.44 6.99 -3.97
N GLN A 79 -10.00 7.98 -4.74
CA GLN A 79 -10.80 9.09 -5.24
C GLN A 79 -10.96 8.93 -6.76
N GLU A 80 -11.73 9.80 -7.40
CA GLU A 80 -11.99 9.79 -8.85
C GLU A 80 -10.71 9.72 -9.69
N LYS A 81 -9.68 10.49 -9.31
CA LYS A 81 -8.35 10.50 -9.95
C LYS A 81 -7.52 9.22 -9.76
N ASP A 82 -7.96 8.29 -8.93
CA ASP A 82 -7.29 7.01 -8.68
C ASP A 82 -7.98 5.84 -9.42
N CYS A 83 -8.96 6.12 -10.29
CA CYS A 83 -9.79 5.10 -10.96
C CYS A 83 -8.98 4.10 -11.81
N ASP A 84 -7.92 4.54 -12.48
CA ASP A 84 -7.01 3.68 -13.26
C ASP A 84 -6.12 2.77 -12.38
N ARG A 85 -6.33 2.79 -11.06
CA ARG A 85 -5.72 1.89 -10.05
C ARG A 85 -6.76 1.16 -9.20
N PHE A 86 -8.06 1.26 -9.55
CA PHE A 86 -9.17 0.68 -8.79
C PHE A 86 -9.75 -0.54 -9.52
N PHE A 87 -9.45 -1.75 -9.01
CA PHE A 87 -9.75 -3.03 -9.67
C PHE A 87 -10.43 -4.03 -8.72
N GLY A 88 -11.01 -5.09 -9.28
CA GLY A 88 -11.62 -6.21 -8.53
C GLY A 88 -12.97 -5.87 -7.89
N ARG A 89 -13.65 -4.86 -8.44
CA ARG A 89 -14.93 -4.30 -7.97
C ARG A 89 -15.88 -3.94 -9.12
N GLU A 90 -15.52 -4.29 -10.35
CA GLU A 90 -16.17 -3.90 -11.61
C GLU A 90 -17.65 -4.32 -11.63
N SER A 91 -17.96 -5.55 -11.20
CA SER A 91 -19.34 -6.05 -11.10
C SER A 91 -20.21 -5.27 -10.10
N GLN A 92 -19.61 -4.72 -9.04
CA GLN A 92 -20.32 -3.90 -8.06
C GLN A 92 -20.50 -2.46 -8.57
N VAL A 93 -19.55 -1.93 -9.34
CA VAL A 93 -19.71 -0.65 -10.04
C VAL A 93 -20.82 -0.74 -11.08
N GLN A 94 -20.84 -1.81 -11.87
CA GLN A 94 -21.87 -2.07 -12.88
C GLN A 94 -23.27 -2.20 -12.24
N ALA A 95 -23.41 -3.01 -11.18
CA ALA A 95 -24.69 -3.16 -10.48
C ALA A 95 -25.20 -1.84 -9.88
N LEU A 96 -24.31 -0.98 -9.35
CA LEU A 96 -24.69 0.35 -8.87
C LEU A 96 -25.08 1.30 -10.01
N TRP A 97 -24.44 1.20 -11.18
CA TRP A 97 -24.80 1.99 -12.37
C TRP A 97 -26.18 1.58 -12.89
N GLU A 98 -26.47 0.28 -12.98
CA GLU A 98 -27.77 -0.25 -13.41
C GLU A 98 -28.88 0.13 -12.43
N GLN A 99 -28.65 0.00 -11.12
CA GLN A 99 -29.60 0.46 -10.10
C GLN A 99 -29.84 1.98 -10.17
N LEU A 100 -28.82 2.78 -10.52
CA LEU A 100 -28.99 4.23 -10.67
C LEU A 100 -29.73 4.60 -11.95
N ARG A 101 -29.57 3.85 -13.06
CA ARG A 101 -30.42 3.97 -14.26
C ARG A 101 -31.89 3.71 -13.89
N ASP A 102 -32.17 2.58 -13.27
CA ASP A 102 -33.53 2.12 -12.99
C ASP A 102 -34.29 3.08 -12.06
N LEU A 103 -33.58 3.73 -11.11
CA LEU A 103 -34.12 4.78 -10.24
C LEU A 103 -34.50 6.08 -10.97
N TYR A 104 -34.00 6.33 -12.19
CA TYR A 104 -34.30 7.53 -12.97
C TYR A 104 -35.25 7.25 -14.15
N GLU A 105 -35.39 6.00 -14.58
CA GLU A 105 -36.45 5.56 -15.51
C GLU A 105 -37.82 5.45 -14.82
N GLN A 106 -37.85 5.35 -13.47
CA GLN A 106 -39.07 5.26 -12.68
C GLN A 106 -39.47 6.62 -12.08
N ASP A 107 -40.33 7.35 -12.78
CA ASP A 107 -40.62 8.77 -12.50
C ASP A 107 -41.36 9.05 -11.17
N SER A 108 -41.79 8.02 -10.45
CA SER A 108 -42.60 8.12 -9.22
C SER A 108 -41.89 7.65 -7.94
N GLN A 109 -40.57 7.40 -7.96
CA GLN A 109 -39.80 6.91 -6.81
C GLN A 109 -38.75 7.94 -6.33
N PRO A 110 -38.41 7.98 -5.02
CA PRO A 110 -37.34 8.82 -4.52
C PRO A 110 -35.98 8.29 -5.01
N ARG A 111 -35.23 9.13 -5.73
CA ARG A 111 -34.01 8.75 -6.44
C ARG A 111 -32.80 8.65 -5.50
N PHE A 112 -32.79 7.62 -4.65
CA PHE A 112 -31.83 7.43 -3.57
C PHE A 112 -31.25 6.00 -3.55
N LEU A 113 -29.92 5.89 -3.66
CA LEU A 113 -29.19 4.61 -3.71
C LEU A 113 -28.22 4.47 -2.52
N PRO A 114 -28.61 3.76 -1.44
CA PRO A 114 -27.78 3.64 -0.23
C PRO A 114 -26.67 2.59 -0.36
N VAL A 115 -25.41 3.00 -0.17
CA VAL A 115 -24.24 2.10 -0.17
C VAL A 115 -23.75 1.84 1.26
N TYR A 116 -24.09 0.69 1.82
CA TYR A 116 -23.81 0.31 3.22
C TYR A 116 -22.87 -0.91 3.34
N GLY A 117 -22.47 -1.26 4.58
CA GLY A 117 -21.50 -2.31 4.88
C GLY A 117 -20.42 -1.88 5.89
N PRO A 118 -19.50 -2.78 6.29
CA PRO A 118 -18.53 -2.54 7.36
C PRO A 118 -17.64 -1.30 7.18
N SER A 119 -17.07 -0.78 8.28
CA SER A 119 -16.02 0.24 8.18
C SER A 119 -14.78 -0.33 7.46
N GLY A 120 -14.03 0.52 6.76
CA GLY A 120 -12.86 0.09 5.98
C GLY A 120 -13.15 -0.73 4.71
N SER A 121 -14.37 -1.22 4.47
CA SER A 121 -14.70 -2.13 3.34
C SER A 121 -14.63 -1.51 1.93
N GLY A 122 -14.13 -0.29 1.80
CA GLY A 122 -13.93 0.38 0.51
C GLY A 122 -15.15 1.11 -0.07
N LYS A 123 -16.28 1.23 0.65
CA LYS A 123 -17.52 1.88 0.14
C LYS A 123 -17.29 3.23 -0.55
N SER A 124 -16.56 4.14 0.10
CA SER A 124 -16.26 5.47 -0.46
C SER A 124 -15.34 5.38 -1.69
N SER A 125 -14.43 4.40 -1.74
CA SER A 125 -13.62 4.09 -2.91
C SER A 125 -14.47 3.54 -4.06
N LEU A 126 -15.43 2.66 -3.78
CA LEU A 126 -16.35 2.08 -4.77
C LEU A 126 -17.19 3.16 -5.45
N VAL A 127 -17.69 4.14 -4.68
CA VAL A 127 -18.44 5.27 -5.26
C VAL A 127 -17.51 6.24 -5.99
N ARG A 128 -16.41 6.68 -5.37
CA ARG A 128 -15.55 7.75 -5.94
C ARG A 128 -14.62 7.27 -7.05
N ALA A 129 -13.95 6.13 -6.90
CA ALA A 129 -13.01 5.62 -7.90
C ALA A 129 -13.63 4.60 -8.88
N GLY A 130 -14.85 4.12 -8.59
CA GLY A 130 -15.62 3.24 -9.47
C GLY A 130 -16.80 3.95 -10.13
N LEU A 131 -17.88 4.18 -9.37
CA LEU A 131 -19.17 4.63 -9.91
C LEU A 131 -19.12 6.02 -10.56
N ILE A 132 -18.47 7.02 -9.94
CA ILE A 132 -18.38 8.37 -10.53
C ILE A 132 -17.63 8.35 -11.89
N PRO A 133 -16.43 7.74 -12.00
CA PRO A 133 -15.77 7.49 -13.28
C PRO A 133 -16.62 6.70 -14.29
N GLN A 134 -17.39 5.70 -13.84
CA GLN A 134 -18.30 4.97 -14.74
C GLN A 134 -19.41 5.86 -15.29
N LEU A 135 -19.98 6.76 -14.48
CA LEU A 135 -21.00 7.71 -14.94
C LEU A 135 -20.46 8.76 -15.93
N VAL A 136 -19.16 9.06 -15.89
CA VAL A 136 -18.50 9.93 -16.88
C VAL A 136 -18.17 9.15 -18.17
N ARG A 137 -17.73 7.89 -18.06
CA ARG A 137 -17.44 7.00 -19.20
C ARG A 137 -18.71 6.52 -19.92
N GLN A 138 -19.80 6.38 -19.17
CA GLN A 138 -21.10 5.91 -19.61
C GLN A 138 -22.19 6.73 -18.91
N PRO A 139 -22.56 7.91 -19.45
CA PRO A 139 -23.67 8.70 -18.94
C PRO A 139 -24.99 7.92 -18.90
N LEU A 140 -25.87 8.26 -17.96
CA LEU A 140 -27.23 7.72 -17.94
C LEU A 140 -28.03 8.32 -19.12
N PRO A 141 -28.91 7.58 -19.81
CA PRO A 141 -29.66 8.09 -20.97
C PRO A 141 -30.51 9.34 -20.68
N VAL A 142 -30.92 9.51 -19.42
CA VAL A 142 -31.70 10.64 -18.89
C VAL A 142 -30.84 11.85 -18.48
N TRP A 143 -29.51 11.78 -18.66
CA TRP A 143 -28.54 12.77 -18.20
C TRP A 143 -27.53 13.15 -19.30
N GLU A 144 -27.93 14.04 -20.21
CA GLU A 144 -27.00 14.62 -21.21
C GLU A 144 -25.87 15.46 -20.58
N SER A 145 -26.04 15.95 -19.34
CA SER A 145 -25.08 16.84 -18.66
C SER A 145 -25.10 16.72 -17.12
N ALA A 146 -24.92 15.50 -16.60
CA ALA A 146 -24.83 15.26 -15.15
C ALA A 146 -23.67 16.04 -14.49
N ARG A 147 -23.98 16.91 -13.52
CA ARG A 147 -23.00 17.54 -12.62
C ARG A 147 -22.94 16.77 -11.31
N ILE A 148 -21.74 16.37 -10.87
CA ILE A 148 -21.55 15.46 -9.73
C ILE A 148 -21.09 16.24 -8.50
N GLY A 149 -21.87 16.17 -7.42
CA GLY A 149 -21.57 16.79 -6.13
C GLY A 149 -21.16 15.77 -5.07
N VAL A 150 -20.04 16.00 -4.40
CA VAL A 150 -19.58 15.16 -3.29
C VAL A 150 -19.72 15.92 -1.97
N LEU A 151 -20.59 15.41 -1.09
CA LEU A 151 -20.84 15.94 0.25
C LEU A 151 -20.37 14.94 1.31
N ILE A 152 -19.81 15.44 2.41
CA ILE A 152 -19.64 14.69 3.66
C ILE A 152 -20.52 15.39 4.70
N PRO A 153 -21.54 14.73 5.30
CA PRO A 153 -22.35 15.33 6.35
C PRO A 153 -21.50 15.68 7.59
N GLY A 154 -21.35 16.99 7.84
CA GLY A 154 -20.74 17.53 9.05
C GLY A 154 -21.78 18.03 10.07
N THR A 155 -21.36 18.91 10.97
CA THR A 155 -22.26 19.56 11.95
C THR A 155 -23.29 20.49 11.32
N HIS A 156 -23.00 21.05 10.14
CA HIS A 156 -23.88 21.96 9.39
C HIS A 156 -24.23 21.38 8.00
N PRO A 157 -25.04 20.31 7.91
CA PRO A 157 -25.23 19.57 6.67
C PRO A 157 -25.94 20.38 5.57
N LEU A 158 -26.82 21.31 5.94
CA LEU A 158 -27.51 22.19 4.97
C LEU A 158 -26.58 23.24 4.37
N GLU A 159 -25.66 23.80 5.15
CA GLU A 159 -24.64 24.77 4.70
C GLU A 159 -23.62 24.09 3.75
N ALA A 160 -23.17 22.89 4.11
CA ALA A 160 -22.28 22.09 3.28
C ALA A 160 -22.97 21.66 1.97
N LEU A 161 -24.26 21.28 2.00
CA LEU A 161 -25.05 21.03 0.80
C LEU A 161 -25.19 22.29 -0.07
N ALA A 162 -25.53 23.45 0.52
CA ALA A 162 -25.65 24.71 -0.20
C ALA A 162 -24.33 25.12 -0.87
N THR A 163 -23.18 24.88 -0.22
CA THR A 163 -21.85 25.14 -0.78
C THR A 163 -21.55 24.24 -1.98
N VAL A 164 -21.89 22.94 -1.91
CA VAL A 164 -21.73 22.02 -3.04
C VAL A 164 -22.64 22.41 -4.21
N LEU A 165 -23.91 22.74 -3.94
CA LEU A 165 -24.86 23.18 -4.97
C LEU A 165 -24.46 24.53 -5.60
N ALA A 166 -23.93 25.48 -4.82
CA ALA A 166 -23.44 26.75 -5.33
C ALA A 166 -22.28 26.55 -6.33
N ARG A 167 -21.27 25.73 -5.98
CA ARG A 167 -20.16 25.39 -6.88
C ARG A 167 -20.64 24.74 -8.18
N ILE A 168 -21.60 23.82 -8.07
CA ILE A 168 -22.23 23.17 -9.23
C ILE A 168 -22.97 24.16 -10.11
N ALA A 169 -23.62 25.18 -9.53
CA ALA A 169 -24.33 26.22 -10.28
C ALA A 169 -23.39 27.26 -10.93
N THR A 170 -22.21 27.51 -10.35
CA THR A 170 -21.23 28.49 -10.87
C THR A 170 -20.13 27.88 -11.73
N ASP A 171 -20.16 26.57 -12.00
CA ASP A 171 -19.08 25.82 -12.66
C ASP A 171 -17.69 26.04 -12.01
N ASP A 172 -17.65 26.08 -10.66
CA ASP A 172 -16.39 26.08 -9.90
C ASP A 172 -15.74 24.68 -10.00
N PRO A 173 -14.56 24.53 -10.64
CA PRO A 173 -13.90 23.23 -10.80
C PRO A 173 -13.23 22.73 -9.50
N THR A 174 -13.28 23.50 -8.40
CA THR A 174 -12.63 23.15 -7.14
C THR A 174 -13.35 21.98 -6.45
N PRO A 175 -12.70 20.82 -6.25
CA PRO A 175 -13.29 19.71 -5.50
C PRO A 175 -13.64 20.14 -4.07
N ALA A 176 -14.71 19.60 -3.51
CA ALA A 176 -15.19 19.93 -2.16
C ALA A 176 -14.26 19.39 -1.04
N ALA A 177 -13.11 20.05 -0.88
CA ALA A 177 -12.41 20.14 0.39
C ALA A 177 -13.05 21.26 1.25
N LYS A 178 -12.99 21.21 2.58
CA LYS A 178 -12.23 20.29 3.45
C LYS A 178 -13.11 19.80 4.61
#